data_AF-A0A0F8SH66-F1
#
_entry.id   AF-A0A0F8SH66-F1
#
_cell.length_a   1.000
_cell.length_b   1.000
_cell.length_c   1.000
_cell.angle_alpha   90.00
_cell.angle_beta   90.00
_cell.angle_gamma   90.00
#
_symmetry.space_group_name_H-M   'P 1'
#
loop_
_entity.id
_entity.type
_entity.pdbx_description
1 polymer ?
#
loop_
_entity_poly.entity_id
_entity_poly.type
_entity_poly.pdbx_seq_one_letter_code
_entity_poly.pdbx_strand_id
1 'polypeptide(L)' 'MADELDINQLILETIDERCRDPFVKKLIKKSLQYEIDIWNRNPRKNDIESQYQMIIEKIVREIPE' A
#
# COMPACT_ATOMS: atom_id res chain seq x y z
N MET A 1 6.47 9.25 -19.18
CA MET A 1 6.07 8.44 -18.01
C MET A 1 7.28 7.74 -17.38
N ALA A 2 8.45 8.41 -17.31
CA ALA A 2 9.65 7.87 -16.67
C ALA A 2 9.78 8.42 -15.24
N ASP A 3 9.41 9.67 -15.02
CA ASP A 3 9.59 10.36 -13.73
C ASP A 3 8.68 9.84 -12.60
N GLU A 4 7.50 9.27 -12.90
CA GLU A 4 6.59 8.68 -11.89
C GLU A 4 7.06 7.30 -11.39
N LEU A 5 7.79 6.55 -12.22
CA LEU A 5 8.39 5.28 -11.83
C LEU A 5 9.50 5.51 -10.79
N ASP A 6 10.28 6.59 -10.95
CA ASP A 6 11.37 6.94 -10.05
C ASP A 6 10.88 7.33 -8.65
N ILE A 7 9.78 8.08 -8.53
CA ILE A 7 9.23 8.48 -7.21
C ILE A 7 8.68 7.28 -6.45
N ASN A 8 7.93 6.39 -7.12
CA ASN A 8 7.38 5.19 -6.48
C ASN A 8 8.49 4.25 -6.00
N GLN A 9 9.54 4.07 -6.82
CA GLN A 9 10.71 3.29 -6.46
C GLN A 9 11.42 3.88 -5.22
N LEU A 10 11.63 5.20 -5.20
CA LEU A 10 12.27 5.91 -4.09
C LEU A 10 11.48 5.77 -2.78
N ILE A 11 10.15 5.82 -2.84
CA ILE A 11 9.27 5.64 -1.68
C ILE A 11 9.41 4.22 -1.13
N LEU A 12 9.39 3.20 -2.00
CA LEU A 12 9.55 1.80 -1.60
C LEU A 12 10.92 1.53 -0.98
N GLU A 13 11.99 2.08 -1.55
CA GLU A 13 13.35 1.99 -1.04
C GLU A 13 13.48 2.67 0.33
N THR A 14 12.91 3.87 0.47
CA THR A 14 12.91 4.60 1.74
C THR A 14 12.18 3.82 2.84
N ILE A 15 11.03 3.21 2.53
CA ILE A 15 10.30 2.35 3.47
C ILE A 15 11.15 1.12 3.80
N ASP A 16 11.85 0.55 2.82
CA ASP A 16 12.71 -0.61 3.04
C ASP A 16 13.88 -0.31 4.00
N GLU A 17 14.47 0.87 3.90
CA GLU A 17 15.60 1.30 4.73
C GLU A 17 15.17 1.78 6.11
N ARG A 18 14.03 2.48 6.22
CA ARG A 18 13.63 3.18 7.45
C ARG A 18 12.66 2.39 8.33
N CYS A 19 11.86 1.50 7.75
CA CYS A 19 10.87 0.72 8.50
C CYS A 19 11.48 -0.61 8.96
N ARG A 20 11.79 -0.71 10.26
CA ARG A 20 12.32 -1.93 10.88
C ARG A 20 11.24 -2.96 11.21
N ASP A 21 10.00 -2.51 11.31
CA ASP A 21 8.87 -3.37 11.58
C ASP A 21 8.39 -4.01 10.26
N PRO A 22 8.52 -5.35 10.10
CA PRO A 22 8.18 -6.05 8.86
C PRO A 22 6.67 -6.00 8.56
N PHE A 23 5.83 -5.84 9.59
CA PHE A 23 4.38 -5.77 9.45
C PHE A 23 3.94 -4.40 8.95
N VAL A 24 4.46 -3.33 9.56
CA VAL A 24 4.22 -1.95 9.10
C VAL A 24 4.74 -1.76 7.69
N LYS A 25 5.93 -2.32 7.37
CA LYS A 25 6.48 -2.34 6.01
C LYS A 25 5.54 -3.02 5.00
N LYS A 26 5.01 -4.21 5.35
CA LYS A 26 4.07 -4.96 4.49
C LYS A 26 2.76 -4.19 4.27
N LEU A 27 2.25 -3.52 5.31
CA LEU A 27 1.06 -2.68 5.24
C LEU A 27 1.27 -1.51 4.27
N ILE A 28 2.32 -0.72 4.47
CA ILE A 28 2.57 0.48 3.65
C ILE A 28 2.76 0.10 2.17
N LYS A 29 3.54 -0.95 1.88
CA LYS A 29 3.75 -1.41 0.49
C LYS A 29 2.44 -1.83 -0.19
N LYS A 30 1.57 -2.55 0.52
CA LYS A 30 0.27 -2.97 -0.02
C LYS A 30 -0.67 -1.79 -0.25
N SER A 31 -0.70 -0.82 0.65
CA SER A 31 -1.52 0.38 0.49
C SER A 31 -1.08 1.22 -0.71
N LEU A 32 0.23 1.45 -0.88
CA LEU A 32 0.78 2.16 -2.04
C LEU A 32 0.45 1.47 -3.37
N GLN A 33 0.61 0.15 -3.42
CA GLN A 33 0.27 -0.62 -4.61
C GLN A 33 -1.23 -0.51 -4.95
N TYR A 34 -2.08 -0.53 -3.92
CA TYR A 34 -3.52 -0.38 -4.09
C TYR A 34 -3.91 1.02 -4.59
N GLU A 35 -3.26 2.08 -4.11
CA GLU A 35 -3.46 3.44 -4.65
C GLU A 35 -3.08 3.49 -6.13
N ILE A 36 -1.90 2.97 -6.51
CA ILE A 36 -1.47 2.94 -7.92
C ILE A 36 -2.49 2.20 -8.80
N ASP A 37 -3.04 1.09 -8.30
CA ASP A 37 -4.10 0.34 -9.00
C ASP A 37 -5.41 1.14 -9.13
N ILE A 38 -5.76 1.97 -8.14
CA ILE A 38 -6.90 2.89 -8.19
C ILE A 38 -6.67 3.96 -9.26
N TRP A 39 -5.52 4.63 -9.23
CA TRP A 39 -5.19 5.67 -10.21
C TRP A 39 -5.20 5.12 -11.65
N ASN A 40 -4.81 3.86 -11.84
CA ASN A 40 -4.85 3.19 -13.14
C ASN A 40 -6.26 2.74 -13.59
N ARG A 41 -7.22 2.56 -12.68
CA ARG A 41 -8.56 1.99 -12.99
C ARG A 41 -9.71 2.98 -12.84
N ASN A 42 -9.46 4.16 -12.28
CA ASN A 42 -10.45 5.19 -11.97
C ASN A 42 -11.75 4.66 -11.30
N PRO A 43 -11.66 3.81 -10.25
CA PRO A 43 -12.82 3.19 -9.60
C PRO A 43 -13.63 4.21 -8.78
N ARG A 44 -14.88 3.87 -8.45
CA ARG A 44 -15.73 4.73 -7.63
C ARG A 44 -15.22 4.73 -6.18
N LYS A 45 -15.33 5.86 -5.50
CA LYS A 45 -14.86 6.07 -4.11
C LYS A 45 -15.32 4.99 -3.12
N ASN A 46 -16.56 4.51 -3.23
CA ASN A 46 -17.09 3.48 -2.33
C ASN A 46 -16.40 2.12 -2.49
N ASP A 47 -15.94 1.80 -3.71
CA ASP A 47 -15.19 0.57 -3.98
C ASP A 47 -13.77 0.68 -3.40
N ILE A 48 -13.20 1.89 -3.41
CA ILE A 48 -11.90 2.21 -2.80
C ILE A 48 -11.95 1.97 -1.29
N GLU A 49 -12.90 2.62 -0.60
CA GLU A 49 -13.05 2.51 0.86
C GLU A 49 -13.27 1.05 1.29
N SER A 50 -14.12 0.32 0.58
CA SER A 50 -14.45 -1.07 0.90
C SER A 50 -13.20 -1.98 0.85
N GLN A 51 -12.36 -1.82 -0.17
CA GLN A 51 -11.15 -2.64 -0.28
C GLN A 51 -10.05 -2.25 0.72
N TYR A 52 -9.91 -0.95 1.04
CA TYR A 52 -9.01 -0.53 2.12
C TYR A 52 -9.38 -1.21 3.44
N GLN A 53 -10.68 -1.23 3.75
CA GLN A 53 -11.18 -1.85 4.95
C GLN A 53 -10.88 -3.36 4.98
N MET A 54 -11.07 -4.05 3.85
CA MET A 54 -10.71 -5.47 3.72
C MET A 54 -9.20 -5.73 3.87
N ILE A 55 -8.35 -4.86 3.33
CA ILE A 55 -6.88 -4.96 3.46
C ILE A 55 -6.48 -4.83 4.94
N ILE A 56 -7.02 -3.82 5.63
CA ILE A 56 -6.77 -3.58 7.06
C ILE A 56 -7.23 -4.78 7.89
N GLU A 57 -8.45 -5.25 7.71
CA GLU A 57 -8.99 -6.39 8.46
C GLU A 57 -8.16 -7.66 8.28
N LYS A 58 -7.71 -7.93 7.04
CA LYS A 58 -6.86 -9.09 6.76
C LYS A 58 -5.51 -8.99 7.45
N ILE A 59 -4.92 -7.79 7.47
CA ILE A 59 -3.62 -7.54 8.06
C ILE A 59 -3.71 -7.62 9.59
N VAL A 60 -4.73 -7.02 10.22
CA VAL A 60 -4.96 -7.08 11.67
C VAL A 60 -5.20 -8.51 12.15
N ARG A 61 -5.92 -9.34 11.38
CA ARG A 61 -6.13 -10.76 11.71
C ARG A 61 -4.88 -11.64 11.58
N GLU A 62 -3.87 -11.19 10.83
CA GLU A 62 -2.58 -11.89 10.69
C GLU A 62 -1.60 -11.54 11.82
N ILE A 63 -1.96 -10.68 12.79
CA ILE A 63 -1.14 -10.38 13.98
C ILE A 63 -1.37 -11.47 15.04
N PRO A 64 -0.37 -12.30 15.38
CA PRO A 64 -0.47 -13.16 16.55
C PRO A 64 -0.31 -12.32 17.82
N GLU A 65 -1.15 -12.58 18.84
CA GLU A 65 -1.08 -11.99 20.18
C GLU A 65 0.29 -12.20 20.86
#